data_AF-A0A2S9FIC2-F1
#
_entry.id   AF-A0A2S9FIC2-F1
#
_cell.length_a   1.000
_cell.length_b   1.000
_cell.length_c   1.000
_cell.angle_alpha   90.00
_cell.angle_beta   90.00
_cell.angle_gamma   90.00
#
_symmetry.space_group_name_H-M   'P 1'
#
loop_
_entity.id
_entity.type
_entity.pdbx_description
1 polymer ?
#
loop_
_entity_poly.entity_id
_entity_poly.type
_entity_poly.pdbx_seq_one_letter_code
_entity_poly.pdbx_strand_id
1 'polypeptide(L)'
;GAAAACGENPLSDPALPSDPRNWAGVTTLSIPAWWQQYVLSVGSLGSGGQPSPFTMAGPWLGIAAPGENITSVSNDDAGGLANGLPGNEQQLVPISGTGYAAAYVSGVAALVRSRFPDMNAAQVVDRLTGTARTAARSPSNLVGAGSVDPVAALTWNVPAADVDPATVRQVAAPTPPVPRDPLPRVVAFAGVGVLGLLVLAALVMGVNRKDTPS
;
A
#
# COMPACT_ATOMS: atom_id res chain seq x y z
N GLY A 1 -8.41 25.87 -13.25
CA GLY A 1 -9.11 24.84 -14.03
C GLY A 1 -9.11 23.55 -13.25
N ALA A 2 -10.29 23.09 -12.81
CA ALA A 2 -10.42 21.86 -12.04
C ALA A 2 -9.96 20.67 -12.90
N ALA A 3 -8.95 19.93 -12.41
CA ALA A 3 -8.59 18.65 -12.99
C ALA A 3 -9.85 17.78 -13.02
N ALA A 4 -10.11 17.15 -14.18
CA ALA A 4 -11.16 16.17 -14.35
C ALA A 4 -11.16 15.20 -13.16
N ALA A 5 -12.32 14.99 -12.56
CA ALA A 5 -12.51 14.17 -11.36
C ALA A 5 -11.94 12.76 -11.60
N CYS A 6 -10.70 12.56 -11.20
CA CYS A 6 -10.11 11.24 -11.17
C CYS A 6 -10.72 10.54 -9.96
N GLY A 7 -11.40 9.42 -10.19
CA GLY A 7 -11.92 8.61 -9.10
C GLY A 7 -10.78 8.17 -8.17
N GLU A 8 -11.04 8.19 -6.87
CA GLU A 8 -10.08 7.69 -5.90
C GLU A 8 -10.11 6.15 -5.91
N ASN A 9 -8.92 5.53 -5.94
CA ASN A 9 -8.82 4.08 -5.83
C ASN A 9 -8.91 3.64 -4.36
N PRO A 10 -9.51 2.49 -4.06
CA PRO A 10 -9.50 1.92 -2.72
C PRO A 10 -8.06 1.61 -2.25
N LEU A 11 -7.75 1.98 -1.00
CA LEU A 11 -6.39 1.90 -0.46
C LEU A 11 -5.88 0.47 -0.26
N SER A 12 -6.76 -0.47 0.11
CA SER A 12 -6.40 -1.86 0.41
C SER A 12 -7.65 -2.74 0.42
N ASP A 13 -7.48 -4.04 0.19
CA ASP A 13 -8.50 -5.06 0.44
C ASP A 13 -7.99 -6.08 1.48
N PRO A 14 -8.40 -5.96 2.76
CA PRO A 14 -8.00 -6.91 3.80
C PRO A 14 -8.48 -8.35 3.56
N ALA A 15 -9.50 -8.55 2.72
CA ALA A 15 -10.02 -9.88 2.40
C ALA A 15 -9.15 -10.61 1.36
N LEU A 16 -8.24 -9.91 0.67
CA LEU A 16 -7.35 -10.48 -0.35
C LEU A 16 -5.86 -10.24 -0.04
N PRO A 17 -5.27 -10.92 0.97
CA PRO A 17 -3.88 -10.71 1.37
C PRO A 17 -2.83 -11.02 0.30
N SER A 18 -3.19 -11.81 -0.72
CA SER A 18 -2.33 -12.11 -1.88
C SER A 18 -2.12 -10.92 -2.80
N ASP A 19 -2.95 -9.87 -2.69
CA ASP A 19 -2.82 -8.61 -3.42
C ASP A 19 -2.62 -7.44 -2.43
N PRO A 20 -1.43 -7.33 -1.81
CA PRO A 20 -1.19 -6.37 -0.72
C PRO A 20 -1.29 -4.91 -1.15
N ARG A 21 -1.19 -4.63 -2.46
CA ARG A 21 -1.32 -3.30 -3.06
C ARG A 21 -2.70 -3.05 -3.65
N ASN A 22 -3.61 -4.03 -3.62
CA ASN A 22 -4.96 -3.94 -4.16
C ASN A 22 -5.00 -3.54 -5.65
N TRP A 23 -4.18 -4.19 -6.47
CA TRP A 23 -4.22 -4.06 -7.94
C TRP A 23 -5.59 -4.46 -8.52
N ALA A 24 -6.22 -5.49 -7.97
CA ALA A 24 -7.53 -5.95 -8.43
C ALA A 24 -8.66 -4.93 -8.16
N GLY A 25 -8.49 -4.07 -7.15
CA GLY A 25 -9.46 -3.04 -6.77
C GLY A 25 -9.31 -1.71 -7.50
N VAL A 26 -8.38 -1.58 -8.46
CA VAL A 26 -8.17 -0.33 -9.20
C VAL A 26 -9.35 -0.02 -10.10
N THR A 27 -9.89 1.19 -9.98
CA THR A 27 -10.99 1.70 -10.81
C THR A 27 -10.54 2.84 -11.72
N THR A 28 -9.51 3.59 -11.34
CA THR A 28 -8.98 4.73 -12.08
C THR A 28 -7.49 4.57 -12.31
N LEU A 29 -7.08 4.45 -13.58
CA LEU A 29 -5.68 4.33 -13.98
C LEU A 29 -5.00 5.68 -14.13
N SER A 30 -3.77 5.78 -13.62
CA SER A 30 -2.91 6.94 -13.83
C SER A 30 -1.82 6.62 -14.85
N ILE A 31 -1.81 7.33 -15.98
CA ILE A 31 -0.82 7.17 -17.05
C ILE A 31 0.09 8.40 -17.04
N PRO A 32 1.43 8.26 -17.07
CA PRO A 32 2.22 7.01 -17.18
C PRO A 32 2.52 6.31 -15.84
N ALA A 33 1.98 6.80 -14.72
CA ALA A 33 2.32 6.36 -13.37
C ALA A 33 2.22 4.84 -13.14
N TRP A 34 1.27 4.16 -13.77
CA TRP A 34 1.07 2.72 -13.63
C TRP A 34 2.15 1.85 -14.31
N TRP A 35 3.00 2.39 -15.19
CA TRP A 35 4.04 1.64 -15.91
C TRP A 35 5.23 1.30 -15.02
N GLN A 36 4.98 0.44 -14.03
CA GLN A 36 6.03 -0.16 -13.23
C GLN A 36 6.79 -1.24 -14.03
N GLN A 37 8.09 -1.43 -13.83
CA GLN A 37 9.02 -0.69 -12.95
C GLN A 37 9.71 0.51 -13.64
N TYR A 38 9.24 0.92 -14.82
CA TYR A 38 9.93 1.88 -15.69
C TYR A 38 9.77 3.34 -15.25
N VAL A 39 8.70 3.66 -14.54
CA VAL A 39 8.41 4.99 -14.01
C VAL A 39 8.34 4.95 -12.50
N LEU A 40 9.13 5.80 -11.83
CA LEU A 40 8.98 6.05 -10.40
C LEU A 40 7.81 7.03 -10.19
N SER A 41 6.65 6.50 -9.83
CA SER A 41 5.46 7.30 -9.54
C SER A 41 5.56 7.98 -8.16
N VAL A 42 5.22 9.28 -8.11
CA VAL A 42 5.44 10.15 -6.95
C VAL A 42 4.12 10.71 -6.41
N GLY A 43 3.85 10.45 -5.13
CA GLY A 43 2.75 11.04 -4.37
C GLY A 43 3.07 12.42 -3.81
N SER A 44 2.03 13.20 -3.51
CA SER A 44 2.16 14.53 -2.90
C SER A 44 1.99 14.47 -1.39
N LEU A 45 2.82 15.23 -0.68
CA LEU A 45 2.73 15.46 0.76
C LEU A 45 2.46 16.95 1.06
N GLY A 46 1.65 17.18 2.09
CA GLY A 46 1.52 18.50 2.71
C GLY A 46 2.73 18.86 3.60
N SER A 47 2.73 20.09 4.13
CA SER A 47 3.81 20.59 5.00
C SER A 47 4.01 19.76 6.28
N GLY A 48 2.94 19.13 6.79
CA GLY A 48 2.98 18.22 7.93
C GLY A 48 3.47 16.80 7.62
N GLY A 49 3.89 16.52 6.38
CA GLY A 49 4.33 15.18 5.94
C GLY A 49 3.19 14.17 5.76
N GLN A 50 1.93 14.62 5.81
CA GLN A 50 0.76 13.79 5.53
C GLN A 50 0.50 13.74 4.02
N PRO A 51 -0.10 12.65 3.49
CA PRO A 51 -0.53 12.59 2.10
C PRO A 51 -1.50 13.73 1.78
N SER A 52 -1.27 14.42 0.67
CA SER A 52 -2.15 15.49 0.21
C SER A 52 -3.54 14.95 -0.12
N PRO A 53 -4.63 15.69 0.17
CA PRO A 53 -5.99 15.22 -0.10
C PRO A 53 -6.27 15.00 -1.60
N PHE A 54 -5.49 15.62 -2.48
CA PHE A 54 -5.58 15.46 -3.93
C PHE A 54 -4.62 14.40 -4.49
N THR A 55 -3.79 13.75 -3.66
CA THR A 55 -2.86 12.73 -4.16
C THR A 55 -3.66 11.50 -4.59
N MET A 56 -3.47 11.05 -5.82
CA MET A 56 -4.21 9.88 -6.32
C MET A 56 -3.65 8.61 -5.69
N ALA A 57 -4.48 7.89 -4.95
CA ALA A 57 -4.13 6.58 -4.45
C ALA A 57 -3.95 5.59 -5.61
N GLY A 58 -2.94 4.73 -5.51
CA GLY A 58 -2.74 3.67 -6.49
C GLY A 58 -1.66 2.67 -6.09
N PRO A 59 -1.79 1.41 -6.53
CA PRO A 59 -0.80 0.37 -6.28
C PRO A 59 0.58 0.68 -6.88
N TRP A 60 0.65 1.62 -7.82
CA TRP A 60 1.88 2.03 -8.51
C TRP A 60 2.72 3.10 -7.80
N LEU A 61 2.21 3.77 -6.75
CA LEU A 61 2.98 4.81 -6.06
C LEU A 61 4.25 4.23 -5.41
N GLY A 62 5.41 4.78 -5.75
CA GLY A 62 6.72 4.31 -5.30
C GLY A 62 7.36 5.17 -4.21
N ILE A 63 7.13 6.48 -4.21
CA ILE A 63 7.70 7.42 -3.22
C ILE A 63 6.80 8.67 -3.12
N ALA A 64 7.04 9.55 -2.15
CA ALA A 64 6.35 10.83 -2.02
C ALA A 64 7.29 11.99 -1.70
N ALA A 65 6.86 13.21 -2.03
CA ALA A 65 7.60 14.44 -1.77
C ALA A 65 6.65 15.62 -1.52
N PRO A 66 7.14 16.76 -1.01
CA PRO A 66 6.31 17.96 -0.83
C PRO A 66 5.64 18.39 -2.14
N GLY A 67 4.33 18.60 -2.09
CA GLY A 67 3.54 19.05 -3.25
C GLY A 67 2.47 20.07 -2.91
N GLU A 68 2.47 20.65 -1.71
CA GLU A 68 1.56 21.73 -1.29
C GLU A 68 2.34 22.97 -0.87
N ASN A 69 1.72 24.15 -1.06
CA ASN A 69 2.28 25.44 -0.67
C ASN A 69 3.68 25.66 -1.24
N ILE A 70 3.84 25.30 -2.52
CA ILE A 70 5.13 25.32 -3.21
C ILE A 70 5.51 26.77 -3.56
N THR A 71 6.79 27.08 -3.38
CA THR A 71 7.41 28.28 -3.97
C THR A 71 8.33 27.83 -5.08
N SER A 72 8.20 28.43 -6.25
CA SER A 72 9.01 28.15 -7.44
C SER A 72 9.36 29.46 -8.15
N VAL A 73 9.99 29.35 -9.30
CA VAL A 73 10.25 30.47 -10.20
C VAL A 73 8.98 30.87 -10.95
N SER A 74 8.78 32.18 -11.09
CA SER A 74 7.75 32.82 -11.90
C SER A 74 8.12 32.73 -13.38
N ASN A 75 7.11 32.78 -14.24
CA ASN A 75 7.27 32.90 -15.69
C ASN A 75 7.13 34.35 -16.19
N ASP A 76 7.14 35.34 -15.28
CA ASP A 76 7.21 36.76 -15.63
C ASP A 76 8.57 37.14 -16.23
N ASP A 77 8.63 38.33 -16.84
CA ASP A 77 9.84 38.87 -17.46
C ASP A 77 11.00 39.04 -16.46
N ALA A 78 10.70 39.15 -15.16
CA ALA A 78 11.70 39.32 -14.11
C ALA A 78 12.27 37.97 -13.61
N GLY A 79 11.61 36.84 -13.90
CA GLY A 79 12.00 35.51 -13.42
C GLY A 79 12.00 35.40 -11.90
N GLY A 80 11.12 36.13 -11.21
CA GLY A 80 11.08 36.22 -9.76
C GLY A 80 10.60 34.93 -9.07
N LEU A 81 10.35 34.99 -7.75
CA LEU A 81 9.71 33.89 -7.03
C LEU A 81 8.19 34.01 -7.10
N ALA A 82 7.51 32.88 -7.28
CA ALA A 82 6.06 32.76 -7.24
C ALA A 82 5.63 31.61 -6.31
N ASN A 83 4.59 31.86 -5.53
CA ASN A 83 3.98 30.89 -4.62
C ASN A 83 2.45 30.82 -4.75
N GLY A 84 1.89 31.51 -5.76
CA GLY A 84 0.45 31.54 -6.01
C GLY A 84 0.12 31.63 -7.49
N LEU A 85 -1.06 31.12 -7.83
CA LEU A 85 -1.65 31.21 -9.16
C LEU A 85 -3.01 31.93 -9.07
N PRO A 86 -3.46 32.61 -10.14
CA PRO A 86 -4.80 33.17 -10.17
C PRO A 86 -5.84 32.04 -10.13
N GLY A 87 -6.63 32.03 -9.06
CA GLY A 87 -7.79 31.15 -8.88
C GLY A 87 -9.06 31.74 -9.48
N ASN A 88 -10.21 31.26 -9.01
CA ASN A 88 -11.49 31.86 -9.35
C ASN A 88 -11.55 33.30 -8.81
N GLU A 89 -12.22 34.20 -9.52
CA GLU A 89 -12.40 35.61 -9.11
C GLU A 89 -11.07 36.37 -8.88
N GLN A 90 -10.00 35.95 -9.59
CA GLN A 90 -8.64 36.52 -9.48
C GLN A 90 -8.01 36.45 -8.07
N GLN A 91 -8.55 35.65 -7.15
CA GLN A 91 -7.88 35.43 -5.87
C GLN A 91 -6.65 34.53 -6.06
N LEU A 92 -5.52 34.88 -5.43
CA LEU A 92 -4.33 34.05 -5.44
C LEU A 92 -4.57 32.78 -4.61
N VAL A 93 -4.38 31.62 -5.24
CA VAL A 93 -4.41 30.31 -4.58
C VAL A 93 -2.99 29.75 -4.48
N PRO A 94 -2.64 29.06 -3.38
CA PRO A 94 -1.32 28.43 -3.23
C PRO A 94 -1.04 27.43 -4.34
N ILE A 95 0.23 27.33 -4.73
CA ILE A 95 0.68 26.34 -5.71
C ILE A 95 0.72 24.95 -5.06
N SER A 96 -0.08 24.03 -5.60
CA SER A 96 -0.15 22.64 -5.12
C SER A 96 -0.36 21.67 -6.29
N GLY A 97 0.23 20.47 -6.20
CA GLY A 97 0.08 19.42 -7.19
C GLY A 97 1.18 18.35 -7.12
N THR A 98 0.84 17.12 -7.52
CA THR A 98 1.78 15.98 -7.57
C THR A 98 2.93 16.20 -8.57
N GLY A 99 2.75 17.05 -9.58
CA GLY A 99 3.82 17.44 -10.51
C GLY A 99 5.01 18.12 -9.81
N TYR A 100 4.76 18.92 -8.76
CA TYR A 100 5.83 19.54 -7.98
C TYR A 100 6.56 18.52 -7.10
N ALA A 101 5.82 17.56 -6.52
CA ALA A 101 6.42 16.44 -5.80
C ALA A 101 7.34 15.62 -6.72
N ALA A 102 6.89 15.32 -7.95
CA ALA A 102 7.72 14.64 -8.95
C ALA A 102 8.97 15.46 -9.33
N ALA A 103 8.87 16.79 -9.41
CA ALA A 103 10.02 17.66 -9.66
C ALA A 103 11.07 17.57 -8.54
N TYR A 104 10.65 17.56 -7.26
CA TYR A 104 11.58 17.33 -6.14
C TYR A 104 12.32 16.00 -6.25
N VAL A 105 11.59 14.90 -6.46
CA VAL A 105 12.20 13.57 -6.60
C VAL A 105 13.14 13.52 -7.80
N SER A 106 12.80 14.18 -8.91
CA SER A 106 13.66 14.28 -10.10
C SER A 106 14.96 15.04 -9.79
N GLY A 107 14.88 16.13 -9.02
CA GLY A 107 16.05 16.85 -8.54
C GLY A 107 16.95 15.99 -7.66
N VAL A 108 16.38 15.22 -6.73
CA VAL A 108 17.15 14.27 -5.90
C VAL A 108 17.76 13.17 -6.74
N ALA A 109 17.04 12.61 -7.72
CA ALA A 109 17.56 11.62 -8.64
C ALA A 109 18.77 12.16 -9.43
N ALA A 110 18.73 13.43 -9.85
CA ALA A 110 19.86 14.09 -10.50
C ALA A 110 21.07 14.23 -9.57
N LEU A 111 20.86 14.57 -8.29
CA LEU A 111 21.93 14.61 -7.29
C LEU A 111 22.55 13.23 -7.05
N VAL A 112 21.72 12.18 -6.95
CA VAL A 112 22.18 10.80 -6.80
C VAL A 112 23.03 10.37 -8.00
N ARG A 113 22.55 10.62 -9.23
CA ARG A 113 23.30 10.31 -10.46
C ARG A 113 24.61 11.10 -10.58
N SER A 114 24.64 12.33 -10.07
CA SER A 114 25.87 13.14 -10.02
C SER A 114 26.90 12.53 -9.05
N ARG A 115 26.45 12.05 -7.89
CA ARG A 115 27.34 11.46 -6.87
C ARG A 115 27.74 10.01 -7.18
N PHE A 116 26.86 9.25 -7.83
CA PHE A 116 27.05 7.84 -8.19
C PHE A 116 26.83 7.65 -9.70
N PRO A 117 27.78 8.09 -10.56
CA PRO A 117 27.60 8.14 -12.01
C PRO A 117 27.45 6.75 -12.67
N ASP A 118 27.99 5.70 -12.03
CA ASP A 118 27.93 4.34 -12.55
C ASP A 118 26.61 3.63 -12.23
N MET A 119 25.72 4.23 -11.42
CA MET A 119 24.42 3.64 -11.12
C MET A 119 23.49 3.70 -12.32
N ASN A 120 22.90 2.55 -12.66
CA ASN A 120 21.82 2.50 -13.64
C ASN A 120 20.50 3.07 -13.07
N ALA A 121 19.50 3.27 -13.93
CA ALA A 121 18.23 3.87 -13.52
C ALA A 121 17.49 3.08 -12.43
N ALA A 122 17.52 1.74 -12.49
CA ALA A 122 16.88 0.89 -11.47
C ALA A 122 17.57 1.03 -10.11
N GLN A 123 18.91 1.03 -10.08
CA GLN A 123 19.69 1.25 -8.87
C GLN A 123 19.44 2.64 -8.25
N VAL A 124 19.24 3.67 -9.07
CA VAL A 124 18.84 5.00 -8.58
C VAL A 124 17.46 4.94 -7.93
N VAL A 125 16.49 4.28 -8.57
CA VAL A 125 15.13 4.11 -8.01
C VAL A 125 15.17 3.35 -6.68
N ASP A 126 15.87 2.21 -6.62
CA ASP A 126 16.03 1.41 -5.41
C ASP A 126 16.70 2.18 -4.28
N ARG A 127 17.69 3.01 -4.62
CA ARG A 127 18.35 3.87 -3.66
C ARG A 127 17.41 4.94 -3.11
N LEU A 128 16.60 5.57 -3.95
CA LEU A 128 15.62 6.59 -3.53
C LEU A 128 14.53 5.98 -2.65
N THR A 129 13.97 4.83 -3.04
CA THR A 129 12.90 4.16 -2.27
C THR A 129 13.43 3.51 -1.00
N GLY A 130 14.61 2.89 -1.04
CA GLY A 130 15.25 2.25 0.11
C GLY A 130 15.76 3.22 1.17
N THR A 131 15.95 4.49 0.84
CA THR A 131 16.36 5.55 1.78
C THR A 131 15.23 6.50 2.16
N ALA A 132 14.02 6.31 1.61
CA ALA A 132 12.87 7.13 1.95
C ALA A 132 12.53 7.02 3.45
N ARG A 133 12.03 8.11 4.04
CA ARG A 133 11.50 8.07 5.41
C ARG A 133 10.29 7.14 5.40
N THR A 134 10.30 6.16 6.31
CA THR A 134 9.35 5.02 6.40
C THR A 134 9.57 3.86 5.44
N ALA A 135 10.69 3.79 4.72
CA ALA A 135 11.01 2.68 3.81
C ALA A 135 10.98 1.28 4.45
N ALA A 136 11.15 1.18 5.78
CA ALA A 136 11.07 -0.08 6.53
C ALA A 136 9.64 -0.63 6.70
N ARG A 137 8.61 0.12 6.27
CA ARG A 137 7.20 -0.33 6.30
C ARG A 137 6.78 -0.81 4.91
N SER A 138 5.77 -1.68 4.85
CA SER A 138 5.16 -2.08 3.58
C SER A 138 4.72 -0.83 2.80
N PRO A 139 5.02 -0.74 1.49
CA PRO A 139 4.72 0.44 0.69
C PRO A 139 3.22 0.77 0.70
N SER A 140 2.88 2.04 0.91
CA SER A 140 1.50 2.55 0.95
C SER A 140 0.97 2.95 -0.43
N ASN A 141 -0.32 2.76 -0.69
CA ASN A 141 -1.00 3.25 -1.88
C ASN A 141 -1.11 4.78 -1.97
N LEU A 142 -0.67 5.53 -0.96
CA LEU A 142 -0.66 7.01 -0.95
C LEU A 142 0.75 7.61 -1.04
N VAL A 143 1.76 6.92 -0.52
CA VAL A 143 3.13 7.46 -0.41
C VAL A 143 4.24 6.52 -0.86
N GLY A 144 3.89 5.32 -1.33
CA GLY A 144 4.88 4.29 -1.68
C GLY A 144 5.76 3.94 -0.48
N ALA A 145 7.08 3.96 -0.67
CA ALA A 145 8.07 3.77 0.39
C ALA A 145 8.09 4.91 1.44
N GLY A 146 7.47 6.04 1.14
CA GLY A 146 7.35 7.20 2.02
C GLY A 146 8.03 8.45 1.47
N SER A 147 8.41 9.37 2.35
CA SER A 147 8.92 10.69 1.94
C SER A 147 10.38 10.60 1.49
N VAL A 148 10.71 11.18 0.34
CA VAL A 148 12.09 11.25 -0.15
C VAL A 148 13.03 11.90 0.88
N ASP A 149 14.18 11.29 1.10
CA ASP A 149 15.24 11.81 1.98
C ASP A 149 16.53 12.05 1.18
N PRO A 150 16.79 13.29 0.75
CA PRO A 150 17.97 13.60 -0.08
C PRO A 150 19.29 13.30 0.63
N VAL A 151 19.35 13.50 1.95
CA VAL A 151 20.60 13.30 2.72
C VAL A 151 20.88 11.81 2.85
N ALA A 152 19.88 11.01 3.24
CA ALA A 152 20.03 9.56 3.31
C ALA A 152 20.37 8.98 1.93
N ALA A 153 19.68 9.43 0.87
CA ALA A 153 19.96 9.00 -0.50
C ALA A 153 21.41 9.28 -0.94
N LEU A 154 22.05 10.36 -0.47
CA LEU A 154 23.42 10.69 -0.87
C LEU A 154 24.52 10.11 0.04
N THR A 155 24.17 9.72 1.26
CA THR A 155 25.16 9.37 2.31
C THR A 155 25.11 7.93 2.77
N TRP A 156 23.96 7.26 2.72
CA TRP A 156 23.84 5.90 3.23
C TRP A 156 24.56 4.90 2.34
N ASN A 157 25.17 3.91 2.96
CA ASN A 157 25.72 2.76 2.24
C ASN A 157 24.59 1.76 1.96
N VAL A 158 23.83 2.03 0.91
CA VAL A 158 22.81 1.11 0.40
C VAL A 158 23.52 0.02 -0.39
N PRO A 159 23.35 -1.28 -0.07
CA PRO A 159 23.87 -2.36 -0.88
C PRO A 159 23.41 -2.17 -2.33
N ALA A 160 24.32 -2.31 -3.30
CA ALA A 160 23.90 -2.35 -4.69
C ALA A 160 22.92 -3.52 -4.85
N ALA A 161 21.81 -3.29 -5.57
CA ALA A 161 20.80 -4.30 -5.86
C ALA A 161 21.31 -5.42 -6.81
N ASP A 162 22.59 -5.76 -6.76
CA ASP A 162 23.17 -6.96 -7.38
C ASP A 162 22.84 -8.22 -6.56
N VAL A 163 21.63 -8.27 -6.03
CA VAL A 163 21.07 -9.53 -5.55
C VAL A 163 20.47 -10.19 -6.78
N ASP A 164 21.20 -11.13 -7.37
CA ASP A 164 20.65 -12.02 -8.39
C ASP A 164 19.29 -12.55 -7.87
N PRO A 165 18.17 -12.30 -8.57
CA PRO A 165 16.86 -12.79 -8.14
C PRO A 165 16.83 -14.32 -7.97
N ALA A 166 17.75 -15.07 -8.59
CA ALA A 166 17.93 -16.50 -8.37
C ALA A 166 18.56 -16.86 -7.01
N THR A 167 19.17 -15.90 -6.31
CA THR A 167 19.77 -16.07 -4.97
C THR A 167 18.74 -15.86 -3.85
N VAL A 168 17.55 -15.32 -4.16
CA VAL A 168 16.43 -15.30 -3.21
C VAL A 168 15.86 -16.71 -3.11
N ARG A 169 16.46 -17.53 -2.24
CA ARG A 169 15.93 -18.86 -1.89
C ARG A 169 14.59 -18.65 -1.19
N GLN A 170 13.49 -18.81 -1.93
CA GLN A 170 12.17 -18.82 -1.33
C GLN A 170 12.15 -19.88 -0.24
N VAL A 171 12.00 -19.45 1.01
CA VAL A 171 11.76 -20.37 2.12
C VAL A 171 10.40 -20.98 1.84
N ALA A 172 10.37 -22.29 1.57
CA ALA A 172 9.14 -23.02 1.33
C ALA A 172 8.16 -22.72 2.46
N ALA A 173 6.92 -22.36 2.10
CA ALA A 173 5.87 -22.15 3.08
C ALA A 173 5.78 -23.41 3.97
N PRO A 174 5.61 -23.26 5.30
CA PRO A 174 5.35 -24.40 6.17
C PRO A 174 4.24 -25.25 5.57
N THR A 175 4.46 -26.57 5.48
CA THR A 175 3.45 -27.49 4.94
C THR A 175 2.13 -27.25 5.64
N PRO A 176 1.01 -27.08 4.90
CA PRO A 176 -0.30 -26.93 5.51
C PRO A 176 -0.53 -28.03 6.55
N PRO A 177 -1.03 -27.71 7.75
CA PRO A 177 -1.31 -28.73 8.75
C PRO A 177 -2.27 -29.76 8.15
N VAL A 178 -1.93 -31.05 8.30
CA VAL A 178 -2.74 -32.16 7.79
C VAL A 178 -4.20 -31.93 8.19
N PRO A 179 -5.16 -31.97 7.23
CA PRO A 179 -6.58 -31.83 7.54
C PRO A 179 -6.96 -32.78 8.67
N ARG A 180 -7.49 -32.24 9.77
CA ARG A 180 -7.91 -33.06 10.90
C ARG A 180 -9.09 -33.93 10.46
N ASP A 181 -8.95 -35.23 10.64
CA ASP A 181 -9.98 -36.21 10.34
C ASP A 181 -11.27 -35.88 11.13
N PRO A 182 -12.44 -35.71 10.47
CA PRO A 182 -13.70 -35.43 11.14
C PRO A 182 -14.31 -36.66 11.83
N LEU A 183 -13.82 -37.88 11.56
CA LEU A 183 -14.39 -39.12 12.09
C LEU A 183 -14.52 -39.18 13.63
N PRO A 184 -13.53 -38.78 14.44
CA PRO A 184 -13.64 -38.81 15.90
C PRO A 184 -14.77 -37.90 16.43
N ARG A 185 -15.01 -36.77 15.76
CA ARG A 185 -16.04 -35.80 16.13
C ARG A 185 -17.43 -36.33 15.81
N VAL A 186 -17.59 -36.99 14.66
CA VAL A 186 -18.84 -37.62 14.25
C VAL A 186 -19.21 -38.78 15.19
N VAL A 187 -18.24 -39.62 15.55
CA VAL A 187 -18.46 -40.74 16.49
C VAL A 187 -18.86 -40.24 17.87
N ALA A 188 -18.23 -39.16 18.38
CA ALA A 188 -18.58 -38.57 19.67
C ALA A 188 -20.03 -38.05 19.71
N PHE A 189 -20.46 -37.31 18.68
CA PHE A 189 -21.84 -36.79 18.63
C PHE A 189 -22.88 -37.89 18.40
N ALA A 190 -22.59 -38.88 17.57
CA ALA A 190 -23.47 -40.02 17.36
C ALA A 190 -23.66 -40.84 18.65
N GLY A 191 -22.59 -41.09 19.41
CA GLY A 191 -22.66 -41.80 20.69
C GLY A 191 -23.51 -41.08 21.74
N VAL A 192 -23.35 -39.76 21.86
CA VAL A 192 -24.17 -38.93 22.77
C VAL A 192 -25.65 -38.93 22.33
N GLY A 193 -25.93 -38.86 21.04
CA GLY A 193 -27.30 -38.91 20.51
C GLY A 193 -28.01 -40.23 20.82
N VAL A 194 -27.33 -41.37 20.65
CA VAL A 194 -27.89 -42.70 20.97
C VAL A 194 -28.16 -42.84 22.47
N LEU A 195 -27.21 -42.43 23.32
CA LEU A 195 -27.41 -42.46 24.77
C LEU A 195 -28.57 -41.56 25.22
N GLY A 196 -28.68 -40.36 24.65
CA GLY A 196 -29.80 -39.45 24.92
C GLY A 196 -31.15 -40.06 24.56
N LEU A 197 -31.26 -40.71 23.40
CA LEU A 197 -32.48 -41.41 22.98
C LEU A 197 -32.83 -42.59 23.88
N LEU A 198 -31.84 -43.36 24.33
CA LEU A 198 -32.07 -44.48 25.26
C LEU A 198 -32.56 -44.01 26.62
N VAL A 199 -32.00 -42.91 27.15
CA VAL A 199 -32.46 -42.32 28.42
C VAL A 199 -33.88 -41.78 28.29
N LEU A 200 -34.20 -41.10 27.18
CA LEU A 200 -35.56 -40.64 26.89
C LEU A 200 -36.55 -41.80 26.77
N ALA A 201 -36.19 -42.88 26.07
CA ALA A 201 -37.03 -44.08 25.96
C ALA A 201 -37.27 -44.74 27.33
N ALA A 202 -36.24 -44.84 28.17
CA ALA A 202 -36.36 -45.38 29.52
C ALA A 202 -37.23 -44.50 30.43
N LEU A 203 -37.11 -43.17 30.33
CA LEU A 203 -37.98 -42.23 31.04
C LEU A 203 -39.45 -42.37 30.61
N VAL A 204 -39.72 -42.45 29.29
CA VAL A 204 -41.08 -42.61 28.76
C VAL A 204 -41.69 -43.96 29.17
N MET A 205 -40.93 -45.06 29.12
CA MET A 205 -41.38 -46.36 29.63
C MET A 205 -41.61 -46.35 31.15
N GLY A 206 -40.80 -45.62 31.90
CA GLY A 206 -40.94 -45.48 33.35
C GLY A 206 -42.17 -44.68 33.77
N VAL A 207 -42.58 -43.69 32.97
CA VAL A 207 -43.81 -42.92 33.17
C VAL A 207 -45.04 -43.78 32.83
N ASN A 208 -45.06 -44.46 31.68
CA ASN A 208 -46.20 -45.32 31.29
C ASN A 208 -46.43 -46.52 32.21
N ARG A 209 -45.40 -46.98 32.95
CA ARG A 209 -45.55 -48.05 33.95
C ARG A 209 -46.26 -47.61 35.23
N LYS A 210 -46.36 -46.31 35.51
CA LYS A 210 -47.06 -45.79 36.71
C LYS A 210 -48.58 -45.64 36.52
N ASP A 211 -49.08 -45.79 35.28
CA ASP A 211 -50.49 -45.57 34.95
C ASP A 211 -51.34 -46.86 34.87
N THR A 212 -50.90 -47.95 35.51
CA THR A 212 -51.76 -49.14 35.70
C THR A 212 -52.11 -49.37 37.18
N PRO A 213 -53.19 -48.75 37.69
CA PRO A 213 -53.82 -49.18 38.93
C PRO A 213 -54.80 -50.33 38.69
N SER A 214 -54.93 -51.20 39.70
CA SER A 214 -55.91 -52.30 39.82
C SER A 214 -57.36 -51.85 39.70
#